data_AF-A0A1Q8DP63-F1
#
_entry.id   AF-A0A1Q8DP63-F1
#
_cell.length_a   1.000
_cell.length_b   1.000
_cell.length_c   1.000
_cell.angle_alpha   90.00
_cell.angle_beta   90.00
_cell.angle_gamma   90.00
#
_symmetry.space_group_name_H-M   'P 1'
#
loop_
_entity.id
_entity.type
_entity.pdbx_description
1 polymer ?
#
loop_
_entity_poly.entity_id
_entity_poly.type
_entity_poly.pdbx_seq_one_letter_code
_entity_poly.pdbx_strand_id
1 'polypeptide(L)'
;MATSKLRKSARGQQCTLRLTGCNHNPETVVLAHIRNNKFCGIGIKPPDYMGCFACSSCHDTIDGRVKSDSTYQDILRAHFETLQIWVDNGLVEIK
;
A
#
# COMPACT_ATOMS: atom_id res chain seq x y z
N MET A 1 0.26 -15.67 -11.59
CA MET A 1 0.22 -14.22 -11.89
C MET A 1 1.62 -13.67 -11.76
N ALA A 2 2.19 -13.09 -12.82
CA ALA A 2 3.51 -12.47 -12.75
C ALA A 2 3.50 -11.31 -11.74
N THR A 3 4.46 -11.28 -10.82
CA THR A 3 4.62 -10.17 -9.86
C THR A 3 5.06 -8.92 -10.61
N SER A 4 4.24 -7.86 -10.59
CA SER A 4 4.56 -6.59 -11.24
C SER A 4 5.79 -5.90 -10.62
N LYS A 5 6.40 -4.98 -11.37
CA LYS A 5 7.50 -4.15 -10.87
C LYS A 5 7.09 -3.35 -9.62
N LEU A 6 5.83 -2.88 -9.56
CA LEU A 6 5.28 -2.15 -8.41
C LEU A 6 5.18 -3.00 -7.16
N ARG A 7 4.79 -4.28 -7.28
CA ARG A 7 4.79 -5.20 -6.13
C ARG A 7 6.18 -5.46 -5.61
N LYS A 8 7.16 -5.62 -6.51
CA LYS A 8 8.55 -5.86 -6.14
C LYS A 8 9.20 -4.64 -5.50
N SER A 9 8.81 -3.43 -5.92
CA SER A 9 9.42 -2.20 -5.42
C SER A 9 9.10 -1.90 -3.95
N ALA A 10 8.08 -2.54 -3.37
CA ALA A 10 7.75 -2.40 -1.95
C ALA A 10 8.81 -3.02 -1.01
N ARG A 11 9.55 -4.04 -1.45
CA ARG A 11 10.49 -4.76 -0.58
C ARG A 11 11.63 -3.82 -0.15
N GLY A 12 11.87 -3.73 1.16
CA GLY A 12 12.92 -2.88 1.73
C GLY A 12 12.57 -1.39 1.76
N GLN A 13 11.36 -1.01 1.36
CA GLN A 13 10.88 0.38 1.48
C GLN A 13 10.43 0.70 2.90
N GLN A 14 10.32 1.98 3.21
CA GLN A 14 9.66 2.45 4.42
C GLN A 14 8.14 2.34 4.28
N CYS A 15 7.45 2.07 5.39
CA CYS A 15 5.99 2.05 5.40
C CYS A 15 5.45 3.46 5.14
N THR A 16 4.58 3.62 4.14
CA THR A 16 3.92 4.89 3.85
C THR A 16 2.67 5.10 4.71
N LEU A 17 2.06 4.03 5.23
CA LEU A 17 0.87 4.10 6.09
C LEU A 17 1.12 4.70 7.47
N ARG A 18 2.20 4.32 8.16
CA ARG A 18 2.62 4.88 9.47
C ARG A 18 1.46 5.09 10.46
N LEU A 19 0.51 4.15 10.49
CA LEU A 19 -0.64 4.19 11.40
C LEU A 19 -0.19 3.97 12.85
N THR A 20 -1.06 4.26 13.81
CA THR A 20 -0.86 3.83 15.20
C THR A 20 -0.61 2.32 15.26
N GLY A 21 0.50 1.91 15.88
CA GLY A 21 0.93 0.51 15.91
C GLY A 21 1.77 0.07 14.71
N CYS A 22 2.24 0.98 13.86
CA CYS A 22 3.21 0.67 12.81
C CYS A 22 4.51 0.08 13.39
N ASN A 23 4.97 -1.03 12.82
CA ASN A 23 6.20 -1.70 13.28
C ASN A 23 7.48 -1.12 12.67
N HIS A 24 7.38 -0.25 11.66
CA HIS A 24 8.50 0.41 10.97
C HIS A 24 9.59 -0.54 10.45
N ASN A 25 9.29 -1.82 10.21
CA ASN A 25 10.25 -2.81 9.74
C ASN A 25 10.18 -2.96 8.21
N PRO A 26 11.19 -2.49 7.44
CA PRO A 26 11.21 -2.54 5.98
C PRO A 26 11.15 -3.96 5.40
N GLU A 27 11.63 -4.96 6.14
CA GLU A 27 11.59 -6.37 5.71
C GLU A 27 10.16 -6.92 5.61
N THR A 28 9.22 -6.30 6.31
CA THR A 28 7.80 -6.69 6.30
C THR A 28 6.97 -5.90 5.30
N VAL A 29 7.57 -4.93 4.60
CA VAL A 29 6.84 -4.01 3.74
C VAL A 29 6.45 -4.69 2.43
N VAL A 30 5.15 -4.61 2.15
CA VAL A 30 4.52 -5.14 0.94
C VAL A 30 3.68 -4.05 0.27
N LEU A 31 3.34 -4.26 -1.00
CA LEU A 31 2.34 -3.45 -1.66
C LEU A 31 0.94 -3.92 -1.21
N ALA A 32 0.29 -3.13 -0.36
CA ALA A 32 -1.08 -3.37 0.08
C ALA A 32 -2.07 -2.63 -0.81
N HIS A 33 -3.01 -3.36 -1.40
CA HIS A 33 -4.05 -2.80 -2.25
C HIS A 33 -5.08 -2.04 -1.43
N ILE A 34 -5.45 -0.85 -1.90
CA ILE A 34 -6.48 -0.03 -1.24
C ILE A 34 -7.84 -0.63 -1.56
N ARG A 35 -8.61 -1.01 -0.53
CA ARG A 35 -9.95 -1.53 -0.71
C ARG A 35 -10.90 -0.41 -1.14
N ASN A 36 -11.40 -0.49 -2.37
CA ASN A 36 -12.41 0.40 -2.92
C ASN A 36 -13.47 -0.43 -3.66
N ASN A 37 -14.75 -0.23 -3.31
CA ASN A 37 -15.90 -0.97 -3.85
C ASN A 37 -16.00 -0.97 -5.39
N LYS A 38 -15.40 0.01 -6.07
CA LYS A 38 -15.41 0.08 -7.54
C LYS A 38 -14.43 -0.88 -8.20
N PHE A 39 -13.32 -1.20 -7.53
CA PHE A 39 -12.20 -1.98 -8.10
C PHE A 39 -11.87 -3.24 -7.29
N CYS A 40 -12.64 -3.52 -6.24
CA CYS A 40 -12.52 -4.69 -5.37
C CYS A 40 -13.74 -5.60 -5.48
N GLY A 41 -13.52 -6.88 -5.25
CA GLY A 41 -14.58 -7.89 -5.16
C GLY A 41 -14.05 -9.19 -4.56
N ILE A 42 -14.92 -10.19 -4.41
CA ILE A 42 -14.49 -11.52 -3.93
C ILE A 42 -13.49 -12.10 -4.93
N GLY A 43 -12.26 -12.32 -4.49
CA GLY A 43 -11.17 -12.83 -5.34
C GLY A 43 -10.58 -11.80 -6.32
N ILE A 44 -11.04 -10.55 -6.31
CA ILE A 44 -10.58 -9.50 -7.23
C ILE A 44 -9.68 -8.52 -6.48
N LYS A 45 -8.40 -8.48 -6.87
CA LYS A 45 -7.44 -7.49 -6.39
C LYS A 45 -7.50 -6.24 -7.27
N PRO A 46 -7.49 -5.04 -6.70
CA PRO A 46 -7.29 -3.80 -7.46
C PRO A 46 -6.03 -3.84 -8.33
N PRO A 47 -5.96 -2.98 -9.34
CA PRO A 47 -4.71 -2.71 -10.06
C PRO A 47 -3.58 -2.35 -9.08
N ASP A 48 -2.35 -2.76 -9.38
CA ASP A 48 -1.22 -2.54 -8.48
C ASP A 48 -0.90 -1.07 -8.23
N TYR A 49 -1.23 -0.17 -9.17
CA TYR A 49 -1.09 1.27 -8.94
C TYR A 49 -2.10 1.82 -7.92
N MET A 50 -3.11 1.06 -7.51
CA MET A 50 -4.05 1.43 -6.43
C MET A 50 -3.64 0.79 -5.11
N GLY A 51 -2.42 1.08 -4.67
CA GLY A 51 -1.83 0.51 -3.46
C GLY A 51 -0.93 1.47 -2.72
N CYS A 52 -0.52 1.06 -1.52
CA CYS A 52 0.45 1.76 -0.70
C CYS A 52 1.45 0.78 -0.07
N PHE A 53 2.63 1.27 0.31
CA PHE A 53 3.62 0.47 1.02
C PHE A 53 3.24 0.30 2.49
N ALA A 54 2.92 -0.92 2.87
CA ALA A 54 2.45 -1.27 4.19
C ALA A 54 3.39 -2.28 4.84
N CYS A 55 3.91 -1.96 6.04
CA CYS A 55 4.48 -2.99 6.91
C CYS A 55 3.38 -3.98 7.34
N SER A 56 3.76 -5.15 7.84
CA SER A 56 2.79 -6.19 8.23
C SER A 56 1.72 -5.69 9.20
N SER A 57 2.09 -4.92 10.22
CA SER A 57 1.14 -4.38 11.20
C SER A 57 0.14 -3.40 10.57
N CYS A 58 0.61 -2.45 9.75
CA CYS A 58 -0.31 -1.53 9.07
C CYS A 58 -1.17 -2.23 8.02
N HIS A 59 -0.63 -3.26 7.37
CA HIS A 59 -1.37 -4.05 6.38
C HIS A 59 -2.55 -4.76 7.03
N ASP A 60 -2.35 -5.43 8.17
CA ASP A 60 -3.44 -6.08 8.91
C ASP A 60 -4.52 -5.07 9.34
N THR A 61 -4.11 -3.85 9.72
CA THR A 61 -5.02 -2.76 10.07
C THR A 61 -5.90 -2.34 8.89
N ILE A 62 -5.31 -1.96 7.74
CA ILE A 62 -6.11 -1.51 6.58
C ILE A 62 -6.88 -2.66 5.91
N ASP A 63 -6.47 -3.91 6.15
CA ASP A 63 -7.21 -5.08 5.73
C ASP A 63 -8.48 -5.31 6.56
N GLY A 64 -8.65 -4.60 7.69
CA GLY A 64 -9.75 -4.76 8.63
C GLY A 64 -9.60 -5.96 9.57
N ARG A 65 -8.40 -6.53 9.70
CA ARG A 65 -8.13 -7.68 10.59
C ARG A 65 -7.98 -7.25 12.05
N VAL A 66 -7.65 -5.97 12.26
CA VAL A 66 -7.47 -5.36 13.57
C VAL A 66 -8.37 -4.12 13.65
N LYS A 67 -9.06 -3.93 14.79
CA LYS A 67 -9.79 -2.69 15.04
C LYS A 67 -8.80 -1.53 15.17
N SER A 68 -9.06 -0.44 14.47
CA SER A 68 -8.25 0.76 14.56
C SER A 68 -9.06 2.00 14.25
N ASP A 69 -8.50 3.15 14.62
CA ASP A 69 -9.03 4.47 14.28
C ASP A 69 -8.45 4.99 12.94
N SER A 70 -7.87 4.11 12.12
CA SER A 70 -7.30 4.50 10.82
C SER A 70 -8.40 5.07 9.93
N THR A 71 -8.12 6.20 9.29
CA THR A 71 -9.06 6.88 8.42
C THR A 71 -8.71 6.68 6.96
N TYR A 72 -9.67 6.99 6.07
CA TYR A 72 -9.37 7.02 4.65
C TYR A 72 -8.35 8.10 4.28
N GLN A 73 -8.22 9.17 5.09
CA GLN A 73 -7.19 10.19 4.88
C GLN A 73 -5.78 9.62 5.08
N ASP A 74 -5.58 8.74 6.05
CA ASP A 74 -4.30 8.07 6.28
C ASP A 74 -3.91 7.20 5.08
N ILE A 75 -4.88 6.44 4.57
CA ILE A 75 -4.70 5.57 3.41
C ILE A 75 -4.40 6.40 2.16
N LEU A 76 -5.11 7.51 1.96
CA LEU A 76 -4.92 8.39 0.82
C LEU A 76 -3.54 9.07 0.85
N ARG A 77 -3.11 9.57 2.01
CA ARG A 77 -1.76 10.12 2.20
C ARG A 77 -0.69 9.07 1.85
N ALA A 78 -0.84 7.86 2.39
CA ALA A 78 0.09 6.75 2.11
C ALA A 78 0.13 6.38 0.63
N HIS A 79 -1.02 6.42 -0.04
CA HIS A 79 -1.12 6.19 -1.47
C HIS A 79 -0.36 7.25 -2.27
N PHE A 80 -0.55 8.54 -1.97
CA PHE A 80 0.15 9.63 -2.65
C PHE A 80 1.66 9.56 -2.46
N GLU A 81 2.14 9.27 -1.25
CA GLU A 81 3.57 9.07 -1.01
C GLU A 81 4.12 7.89 -1.80
N THR A 82 3.38 6.78 -1.86
CA THR A 82 3.79 5.59 -2.64
C THR A 82 3.83 5.91 -4.14
N LEU A 83 2.85 6.66 -4.62
CA LEU A 83 2.79 7.10 -6.02
C LEU A 83 3.95 8.03 -6.36
N GLN A 84 4.30 8.97 -5.47
CA GLN A 84 5.45 9.84 -5.64
C GLN A 84 6.75 9.03 -5.71
N ILE A 85 6.94 8.05 -4.82
CA ILE A 85 8.10 7.14 -4.87
C ILE A 85 8.15 6.40 -6.22
N TRP A 86 7.02 5.99 -6.78
CA TRP A 86 7.01 5.35 -8.10
C TRP A 86 7.34 6.30 -9.24
N VAL A 87 6.90 7.55 -9.18
CA VAL A 87 7.27 8.59 -10.15
C VAL A 87 8.76 8.88 -10.08
N ASP A 88 9.30 9.10 -8.88
CA ASP A 88 10.72 9.40 -8.65
C ASP A 88 11.64 8.27 -9.12
N ASN A 89 11.20 7.01 -9.00
CA ASN A 89 11.93 5.84 -9.44
C ASN A 89 11.65 5.43 -10.91
N GLY A 90 10.88 6.22 -11.66
CA GLY A 90 10.54 5.92 -13.05
C GLY A 90 9.71 4.63 -13.24
N LEU A 91 8.99 4.21 -12.20
CA LEU A 91 8.09 3.05 -12.22
C LEU A 91 6.68 3.42 -12.73
N VAL A 92 6.30 4.69 -12.62
CA VAL A 92 5.08 5.29 -13.16
C VAL A 92 5.45 6.56 -13.91
N GLU A 93 4.84 6.78 -15.05
CA GLU A 93 5.02 7.98 -15.88
C GLU A 93 3.68 8.73 -15.98
N ILE A 94 3.74 10.05 -15.83
CA ILE A 94 2.59 10.94 -16.02
C ILE A 94 2.68 11.48 -17.44
N LYS A 95 1.61 11.31 -18.22
CA LYS A 95 1.50 11.76 -19.61
C LYS A 95 0.60 12.98 -19.72
#